data_AF-A0A852GRQ3-F1
#
_entry.id   AF-A0A852GRQ3-F1
#
_cell.length_a   1.000
_cell.length_b   1.000
_cell.length_c   1.000
_cell.angle_alpha   90.00
_cell.angle_beta   90.00
_cell.angle_gamma   90.00
#
_symmetry.space_group_name_H-M   'P 1'
#
loop_
_entity.id
_entity.type
_entity.pdbx_description
1 polymer ?
#
loop_
_entity_poly.entity_id
_entity_poly.type
_entity_poly.pdbx_seq_one_letter_code
_entity_poly.pdbx_strand_id
1 'polypeptide(L)'
;VRIQMDVTDDLDLTHSSDTTSEDVELPTSTYKEAMLLLEQLSVDHTGSAVLLKIQNILLEYEQIIERERNRYTAVWREVKKLESEKAESQLIAEETQDLKSILAHQEVEWKSDIESLKFTLKQEEEKRLRVETLYEKTREKLRGKDDQYCKEVEEKQQLELRSRNLEMELIALRKLLKQVEEERDETQRQLSQEKSARALQEGILNNHLWRQKELEEETRRTIEKNSEESDTEREKDLLYKNQLLQDEIAMLKVELDQVRLRHQEEEGKYLEENETLKEKNEDLKKELKLNEEALTQTVFQYNGQLNLLKTESAVLTSKLEQTKESKDRLEIEIESFRSRLNTTVQELERHQSSKSDIERTFQRERDEWLRLQDKLHHDLSDVRETNKSLSQQLSKVESKANSLENELHQSKQTLREKTLLLEMTQKELSQAQCQAKECDHARQLEKDQVSKFIIKQESMQERLAQLQSENLLLRQQLEDMQNKGIIKEKVVNDVQDRFNDIFNKLRADTEKQVYLVEERNKELNAKCTDLREQVFKYETDKVERE
;
A
#
# COMPACT_ATOMS: atom_id res chain seq x y z
N VAL A 1 5.59 9.15 -29.62
CA VAL A 1 5.23 10.49 -30.17
C VAL A 1 5.97 11.52 -29.34
N ARG A 2 6.64 12.51 -29.95
CA ARG A 2 7.16 13.67 -29.20
C ARG A 2 6.01 14.67 -29.05
N ILE A 3 5.64 14.99 -27.82
CA ILE A 3 4.84 16.19 -27.56
C ILE A 3 5.84 17.33 -27.38
N GLN A 4 5.76 18.31 -28.27
CA GLN A 4 6.59 19.50 -28.25
C GLN A 4 5.81 20.56 -27.47
N MET A 5 6.20 20.81 -26.22
CA MET A 5 5.62 21.89 -25.42
C MET A 5 6.16 23.21 -25.95
N ASP A 6 5.34 23.90 -26.71
CA ASP A 6 5.50 25.32 -27.00
C ASP A 6 5.02 26.10 -25.77
N VAL A 7 5.89 26.95 -25.22
CA VAL A 7 5.59 27.80 -24.06
C VAL A 7 5.87 29.23 -24.45
N THR A 8 4.90 29.83 -25.14
CA THR A 8 4.81 31.26 -25.39
C THR A 8 4.20 31.94 -24.17
N ASP A 9 5.04 32.35 -23.22
CA ASP A 9 4.65 33.35 -22.21
C ASP A 9 5.11 34.73 -22.68
N ASP A 10 4.18 35.49 -23.27
CA ASP A 10 4.33 36.94 -23.39
C ASP A 10 4.30 37.56 -21.98
N LEU A 11 5.40 38.20 -21.58
CA LEU A 11 5.41 39.07 -20.39
C LEU A 11 5.88 40.48 -20.77
N ASP A 12 5.05 41.13 -21.58
CA ASP A 12 5.13 42.55 -21.93
C ASP A 12 4.85 43.41 -20.69
N LEU A 13 5.89 43.69 -19.90
CA LEU A 13 5.84 44.63 -18.77
C LEU A 13 6.16 46.05 -19.24
N THR A 14 5.24 46.60 -20.02
CA THR A 14 5.28 47.98 -20.50
C THR A 14 4.79 48.98 -19.43
N HIS A 15 5.66 49.94 -19.13
CA HIS A 15 5.40 51.23 -18.45
C HIS A 15 5.17 51.27 -16.93
N SER A 16 5.36 52.50 -16.41
CA SER A 16 5.25 52.97 -15.02
C SER A 16 6.42 52.57 -14.09
N SER A 17 7.15 53.49 -13.46
CA SER A 17 6.97 54.96 -13.39
C SER A 17 8.28 55.71 -13.63
N ASP A 18 8.23 56.77 -14.42
CA ASP A 18 9.18 57.87 -14.33
C ASP A 18 9.04 58.54 -12.95
N THR A 19 9.88 58.16 -11.99
CA THR A 19 10.30 59.14 -10.98
C THR A 19 11.40 59.96 -11.63
N THR A 20 11.00 61.03 -12.33
CA THR A 20 11.92 62.08 -12.78
C THR A 20 12.79 62.48 -11.61
N SER A 21 14.11 62.30 -11.75
CA SER A 21 15.09 62.87 -10.83
C SER A 21 15.13 64.38 -11.11
N GLU A 22 14.12 65.10 -10.62
CA GLU A 22 14.27 66.53 -10.37
C GLU A 22 15.45 66.68 -9.40
N ASP A 23 16.57 67.20 -9.91
CA ASP A 23 17.71 67.56 -9.08
C ASP A 23 17.20 68.50 -7.99
N VAL A 24 17.22 68.03 -6.75
CA VAL A 24 16.99 68.88 -5.59
C VAL A 24 18.20 69.80 -5.48
N GLU A 25 18.13 70.95 -6.16
CA GLU A 25 19.17 71.98 -6.15
C GLU A 25 19.58 72.23 -4.70
N LEU A 26 20.80 71.83 -4.37
CA LEU A 26 21.23 71.68 -2.98
C LEU A 26 21.04 73.00 -2.22
N PRO A 27 20.31 73.03 -1.08
CA PRO A 27 20.03 74.25 -0.29
C PRO A 27 21.25 74.99 0.28
N THR A 28 22.46 74.67 -0.17
CA THR A 28 23.75 75.28 0.12
C THR A 28 23.78 76.80 -0.14
N SER A 29 22.90 77.33 -0.98
CA SER A 29 22.74 78.78 -1.18
C SER A 29 21.98 79.39 0.00
N THR A 30 20.76 78.92 0.24
CA THR A 30 19.85 79.41 1.29
C THR A 30 20.44 79.27 2.70
N TYR A 31 21.27 78.23 2.94
CA TYR A 31 21.98 78.04 4.20
C TYR A 31 23.01 79.15 4.46
N LYS A 32 23.75 79.57 3.41
CA LYS A 32 24.73 80.66 3.51
C LYS A 32 24.04 82.00 3.73
N GLU A 33 22.91 82.24 3.06
CA GLU A 33 22.09 83.44 3.29
C GLU A 33 21.53 83.48 4.72
N ALA A 34 21.00 82.37 5.24
CA ALA A 34 20.54 82.27 6.62
C ALA A 34 21.66 82.58 7.63
N MET A 35 22.87 82.04 7.43
CA MET A 35 24.02 82.30 8.29
C MET A 35 24.43 83.79 8.31
N LEU A 36 24.46 84.45 7.15
CA LEU A 36 24.79 85.88 7.05
C LEU A 36 23.72 86.76 7.74
N LEU A 37 22.44 86.41 7.62
CA LEU A 37 21.34 87.12 8.29
C LEU A 37 21.39 86.92 9.82
N LEU A 38 21.77 85.73 10.30
CA LEU A 38 21.98 85.45 11.72
C LEU A 38 23.16 86.24 12.30
N GLU A 39 24.26 86.36 11.55
CA GLU A 39 25.39 87.20 11.92
C GLU A 39 24.99 88.68 11.99
N GLN A 40 24.20 89.17 11.02
CA GLN A 40 23.69 90.54 11.00
C GLN A 40 22.74 90.86 12.19
N LEU A 41 21.93 89.89 12.65
CA LEU A 41 21.11 90.05 13.87
C LEU A 41 21.94 90.25 15.15
N SER A 42 23.21 89.86 15.17
CA SER A 42 24.07 90.03 16.36
C SER A 42 24.63 91.45 16.52
N VAL A 43 24.52 92.29 15.49
CA VAL A 43 25.14 93.63 15.42
C VAL A 43 24.11 94.77 15.46
N ASP A 44 22.96 94.61 14.80
CA ASP A 44 22.03 95.72 14.56
C ASP A 44 20.70 95.64 15.32
N HIS A 45 20.38 96.75 15.99
CA HIS A 45 19.13 97.02 16.73
C HIS A 45 17.84 96.97 15.87
N THR A 46 17.96 96.82 14.54
CA THR A 46 16.86 96.92 13.55
C THR A 46 16.30 95.54 13.17
N GLY A 47 16.26 94.61 14.13
CA GLY A 47 16.11 93.17 13.86
C GLY A 47 14.85 92.72 13.12
N SER A 48 13.75 93.49 13.14
CA SER A 48 12.44 93.04 12.62
C SER A 48 12.43 92.66 11.13
N ALA A 49 13.23 93.31 10.28
CA ALA A 49 13.28 93.01 8.85
C ALA A 49 14.19 91.80 8.53
N VAL A 50 15.28 91.65 9.27
CA VAL A 50 16.23 90.53 9.14
C VAL A 50 15.59 89.25 9.68
N LEU A 51 14.90 89.34 10.82
CA LEU A 51 14.18 88.23 11.45
C LEU A 51 13.05 87.69 10.56
N LEU A 52 12.32 88.55 9.84
CA LEU A 52 11.28 88.11 8.91
C LEU A 52 11.87 87.39 7.67
N LYS A 53 13.04 87.80 7.18
CA LYS A 53 13.76 87.03 6.14
C LYS A 53 14.19 85.66 6.62
N ILE A 54 14.77 85.58 7.83
CA ILE A 54 15.15 84.30 8.46
C ILE A 54 13.91 83.41 8.66
N GLN A 55 12.79 83.98 9.09
CA GLN A 55 11.53 83.26 9.26
C GLN A 55 11.02 82.66 7.94
N ASN A 56 11.09 83.41 6.82
CA ASN A 56 10.75 82.88 5.50
C ASN A 56 11.69 81.74 5.07
N ILE A 57 13.00 81.90 5.25
CA ILE A 57 13.99 80.84 4.93
C ILE A 57 13.74 79.58 5.78
N LEU A 58 13.44 79.73 7.08
CA LEU A 58 13.09 78.62 7.95
C LEU A 58 11.80 77.92 7.50
N LEU A 59 10.79 78.67 7.04
CA LEU A 59 9.55 78.10 6.50
C LEU A 59 9.78 77.36 5.16
N GLU A 60 10.66 77.87 4.30
CA GLU A 60 11.08 77.17 3.08
C GLU A 60 11.81 75.86 3.41
N TYR A 61 12.71 75.87 4.39
CA TYR A 61 13.35 74.65 4.91
C TYR A 61 12.35 73.67 5.52
N GLU A 62 11.38 74.13 6.30
CA GLU A 62 10.34 73.29 6.88
C GLU A 62 9.50 72.60 5.78
N GLN A 63 9.13 73.33 4.73
CA GLN A 63 8.45 72.77 3.56
C GLN A 63 9.32 71.80 2.75
N ILE A 64 10.63 72.03 2.64
CA ILE A 64 11.57 71.09 1.98
C ILE A 64 11.70 69.81 2.80
N ILE A 65 11.89 69.92 4.12
CA ILE A 65 11.99 68.79 5.05
C ILE A 65 10.71 67.95 5.02
N GLU A 66 9.53 68.59 4.98
CA GLU A 66 8.25 67.88 4.94
C GLU A 66 7.99 67.26 3.57
N ARG A 67 8.37 67.91 2.45
CA ARG A 67 8.35 67.27 1.12
C ARG A 67 9.28 66.05 1.06
N GLU A 68 10.50 66.15 1.58
CA GLU A 68 11.44 65.04 1.64
C GLU A 68 10.94 63.91 2.55
N ARG A 69 10.36 64.20 3.72
CA ARG A 69 9.69 63.19 4.56
C ARG A 69 8.60 62.45 3.82
N ASN A 70 7.74 63.15 3.09
CA ASN A 70 6.67 62.53 2.32
C ASN A 70 7.23 61.67 1.17
N ARG A 71 8.30 62.11 0.49
CA ARG A 71 9.03 61.31 -0.52
C ARG A 71 9.66 60.06 0.10
N TYR A 72 10.37 60.18 1.22
CA TYR A 72 10.97 59.05 1.95
C TYR A 72 9.91 58.06 2.44
N THR A 73 8.76 58.55 2.90
CA THR A 73 7.62 57.73 3.35
C THR A 73 6.95 57.00 2.19
N ALA A 74 6.96 57.57 0.98
CA ALA A 74 6.51 56.89 -0.23
C ALA A 74 7.49 55.80 -0.67
N VAL A 75 8.79 56.13 -0.78
CA VAL A 75 9.84 55.16 -1.13
C VAL A 75 9.88 54.00 -0.13
N TRP A 76 9.77 54.27 1.18
CA TRP A 76 9.71 53.23 2.21
C TRP A 76 8.50 52.29 2.07
N ARG A 77 7.34 52.81 1.65
CA ARG A 77 6.15 51.98 1.37
C ARG A 77 6.37 51.07 0.16
N GLU A 78 6.96 51.57 -0.93
CA GLU A 78 7.25 50.76 -2.12
C GLU A 78 8.35 49.73 -1.86
N VAL A 79 9.43 50.09 -1.15
CA VAL A 79 10.46 49.13 -0.72
C VAL A 79 9.84 48.00 0.09
N LYS A 80 8.99 48.32 1.07
CA LYS A 80 8.32 47.31 1.90
C LYS A 80 7.34 46.44 1.09
N LYS A 81 6.67 46.99 0.08
CA LYS A 81 5.80 46.24 -0.85
C LYS A 81 6.61 45.26 -1.70
N LEU A 82 7.73 45.73 -2.29
CA LEU A 82 8.66 44.89 -3.06
C LEU A 82 9.34 43.83 -2.19
N GLU A 83 9.58 44.09 -0.91
CA GLU A 83 10.07 43.09 0.06
C GLU A 83 9.06 41.96 0.27
N SER A 84 7.76 42.27 0.41
CA SER A 84 6.70 41.24 0.46
C SER A 84 6.53 40.48 -0.85
N GLU A 85 6.47 41.18 -1.99
CA GLU A 85 6.32 40.55 -3.32
C GLU A 85 7.51 39.64 -3.66
N LYS A 86 8.73 40.01 -3.22
CA LYS A 86 9.91 39.16 -3.30
C LYS A 86 9.81 37.92 -2.39
N ALA A 87 9.32 38.07 -1.16
CA ALA A 87 9.17 36.96 -0.24
C ALA A 87 8.12 35.93 -0.73
N GLU A 88 7.00 36.41 -1.28
CA GLU A 88 5.97 35.58 -1.92
C GLU A 88 6.52 34.89 -3.17
N SER A 89 7.26 35.61 -4.02
CA SER A 89 7.92 35.03 -5.20
C SER A 89 8.95 33.96 -4.84
N GLN A 90 9.68 34.14 -3.72
CA GLN A 90 10.64 33.15 -3.23
C GLN A 90 9.93 31.91 -2.68
N LEU A 91 8.84 32.07 -1.92
CA LEU A 91 8.02 30.95 -1.45
C LEU A 91 7.51 30.10 -2.63
N ILE A 92 6.96 30.73 -3.66
CA ILE A 92 6.45 30.05 -4.86
C ILE A 92 7.58 29.31 -5.60
N ALA A 93 8.79 29.87 -5.65
CA ALA A 93 9.95 29.20 -6.23
C ALA A 93 10.39 27.97 -5.42
N GLU A 94 10.36 28.05 -4.09
CA GLU A 94 10.65 26.93 -3.17
C GLU A 94 9.60 25.81 -3.30
N GLU A 95 8.30 26.14 -3.26
CA GLU A 95 7.20 25.19 -3.51
C GLU A 95 7.29 24.52 -4.90
N THR A 96 7.64 25.30 -5.94
CA THR A 96 7.84 24.77 -7.30
C THR A 96 9.03 23.82 -7.38
N GLN A 97 10.11 24.09 -6.62
CA GLN A 97 11.27 23.20 -6.53
C GLN A 97 10.92 21.89 -5.83
N ASP A 98 10.15 21.95 -4.74
CA ASP A 98 9.70 20.75 -4.02
C ASP A 98 8.77 19.89 -4.88
N LEU A 99 7.77 20.49 -5.55
CA LEU A 99 6.91 19.78 -6.51
C LEU A 99 7.71 19.13 -7.64
N LYS A 100 8.73 19.83 -8.17
CA LYS A 100 9.64 19.28 -9.18
C LYS A 100 10.46 18.10 -8.65
N SER A 101 10.85 18.10 -7.38
CA SER A 101 11.55 16.97 -6.75
C SER A 101 10.64 15.75 -6.59
N ILE A 102 9.37 15.96 -6.21
CA ILE A 102 8.36 14.90 -6.08
C ILE A 102 8.07 14.26 -7.44
N LEU A 103 7.87 15.08 -8.48
CA LEU A 103 7.65 14.58 -9.86
C LEU A 103 8.87 13.78 -10.38
N ALA A 104 10.09 14.25 -10.10
CA ALA A 104 11.30 13.52 -10.48
C ALA A 104 11.45 12.18 -9.74
N HIS A 105 11.03 12.11 -8.48
CA HIS A 105 10.99 10.85 -7.72
C HIS A 105 9.98 9.85 -8.32
N GLN A 106 8.76 10.31 -8.59
CA GLN A 106 7.70 9.51 -9.22
C GLN A 106 8.10 9.01 -10.62
N GLU A 107 8.79 9.84 -11.42
CA GLU A 107 9.29 9.42 -12.73
C GLU A 107 10.31 8.26 -12.64
N VAL A 108 11.07 8.17 -11.54
CA VAL A 108 12.00 7.06 -11.26
C VAL A 108 11.26 5.82 -10.75
N GLU A 109 10.28 5.98 -9.86
CA GLU A 109 9.42 4.88 -9.40
C GLU A 109 8.71 4.21 -10.58
N TRP A 110 8.05 5.00 -11.44
CA TRP A 110 7.32 4.50 -12.61
C TRP A 110 8.23 3.79 -13.62
N LYS A 111 9.50 4.23 -13.77
CA LYS A 111 10.50 3.53 -14.59
C LYS A 111 10.86 2.17 -13.98
N SER A 112 11.09 2.12 -12.67
CA SER A 112 11.38 0.88 -11.93
C SER A 112 10.23 -0.12 -12.03
N ASP A 113 8.98 0.32 -11.87
CA ASP A 113 7.79 -0.52 -12.03
C ASP A 113 7.64 -1.03 -13.46
N ILE A 114 7.86 -0.18 -14.46
CA ILE A 114 7.86 -0.58 -15.88
C ILE A 114 8.94 -1.64 -16.18
N GLU A 115 10.12 -1.56 -15.55
CA GLU A 115 11.19 -2.55 -15.69
C GLU A 115 10.89 -3.86 -14.97
N SER A 116 10.32 -3.79 -13.76
CA SER A 116 9.81 -4.93 -13.00
C SER A 116 8.72 -5.69 -13.79
N LEU A 117 7.74 -4.96 -14.34
CA LEU A 117 6.66 -5.51 -15.16
C LEU A 117 7.16 -6.14 -16.46
N LYS A 118 8.17 -5.55 -17.12
CA LYS A 118 8.85 -6.17 -18.29
C LYS A 118 9.55 -7.48 -17.91
N PHE A 119 10.21 -7.52 -16.76
CA PHE A 119 10.89 -8.72 -16.28
C PHE A 119 9.90 -9.85 -15.94
N THR A 120 8.81 -9.55 -15.22
CA THR A 120 7.76 -10.54 -14.92
C THR A 120 7.04 -11.01 -16.18
N LEU A 121 6.74 -10.10 -17.13
CA LEU A 121 6.17 -10.45 -18.43
C LEU A 121 7.07 -11.47 -19.16
N LYS A 122 8.38 -11.17 -19.28
CA LYS A 122 9.34 -12.07 -19.94
C LYS A 122 9.39 -13.45 -19.28
N GLN A 123 9.38 -13.52 -17.94
CA GLN A 123 9.31 -14.81 -17.25
C GLN A 123 8.04 -15.60 -17.60
N GLU A 124 6.90 -14.92 -17.72
CA GLU A 124 5.63 -15.55 -18.07
C GLU A 124 5.59 -16.01 -19.53
N GLU A 125 6.21 -15.27 -20.45
CA GLU A 125 6.41 -15.73 -21.83
C GLU A 125 7.30 -16.98 -21.89
N GLU A 126 8.39 -17.03 -21.12
CA GLU A 126 9.22 -18.23 -21.00
C GLU A 126 8.46 -19.41 -20.36
N LYS A 127 7.52 -19.17 -19.44
CA LYS A 127 6.60 -20.23 -18.93
C LYS A 127 5.63 -20.69 -20.02
N ARG A 128 4.99 -19.76 -20.74
CA ARG A 128 4.06 -20.05 -21.85
C ARG A 128 4.72 -20.93 -22.91
N LEU A 129 5.91 -20.56 -23.38
CA LEU A 129 6.68 -21.33 -24.37
C LEU A 129 7.04 -22.74 -23.88
N ARG A 130 7.34 -22.91 -22.58
CA ARG A 130 7.57 -24.23 -21.98
C ARG A 130 6.30 -25.09 -21.97
N VAL A 131 5.15 -24.52 -21.61
CA VAL A 131 3.84 -25.21 -21.64
C VAL A 131 3.44 -25.57 -23.07
N GLU A 132 3.57 -24.64 -24.01
CA GLU A 132 3.29 -24.81 -25.44
C GLU A 132 4.14 -25.94 -26.05
N THR A 133 5.44 -25.99 -25.71
CA THR A 133 6.34 -27.09 -26.10
C THR A 133 5.92 -28.45 -25.52
N LEU A 134 5.36 -28.50 -24.31
CA LEU A 134 4.86 -29.73 -23.70
C LEU A 134 3.50 -30.16 -24.28
N TYR A 135 2.66 -29.20 -24.64
CA TYR A 135 1.39 -29.44 -25.32
C TYR A 135 1.61 -30.06 -26.71
N GLU A 136 2.45 -29.46 -27.56
CA GLU A 136 2.67 -29.99 -28.91
C GLU A 136 3.34 -31.38 -28.85
N LYS A 137 4.31 -31.61 -27.95
CA LYS A 137 4.89 -32.95 -27.70
C LYS A 137 3.86 -33.99 -27.21
N THR A 138 2.76 -33.56 -26.61
CA THR A 138 1.67 -34.45 -26.20
C THR A 138 0.73 -34.72 -27.39
N ARG A 139 0.43 -33.69 -28.18
CA ARG A 139 -0.36 -33.75 -29.41
C ARG A 139 0.30 -34.61 -30.50
N GLU A 140 1.61 -34.52 -30.67
CA GLU A 140 2.41 -35.41 -31.54
C GLU A 140 2.29 -36.88 -31.12
N LYS A 141 2.36 -37.17 -29.81
CA LYS A 141 2.20 -38.53 -29.28
C LYS A 141 0.79 -39.07 -29.42
N LEU A 142 -0.23 -38.22 -29.37
CA LEU A 142 -1.62 -38.61 -29.67
C LEU A 142 -1.77 -38.92 -31.15
N ARG A 143 -1.36 -37.99 -32.04
CA ARG A 143 -1.36 -38.21 -33.49
C ARG A 143 -0.66 -39.50 -33.90
N GLY A 144 0.52 -39.77 -33.33
CA GLY A 144 1.27 -41.01 -33.59
C GLY A 144 0.62 -42.30 -33.08
N LYS A 145 -0.34 -42.22 -32.15
CA LYS A 145 -1.22 -43.33 -31.76
C LYS A 145 -2.44 -43.44 -32.66
N ASP A 146 -3.03 -42.31 -33.05
CA ASP A 146 -4.14 -42.28 -34.00
C ASP A 146 -3.69 -42.89 -35.35
N ASP A 147 -2.49 -42.54 -35.82
CA ASP A 147 -1.82 -43.12 -36.99
C ASP A 147 -1.47 -44.62 -36.83
N GLN A 148 -1.45 -45.16 -35.61
CA GLN A 148 -1.32 -46.60 -35.33
C GLN A 148 -2.69 -47.27 -35.38
N TYR A 149 -3.69 -46.73 -34.68
CA TYR A 149 -5.07 -47.24 -34.71
C TYR A 149 -5.67 -47.25 -36.11
N CYS A 150 -5.39 -46.24 -36.95
CA CYS A 150 -5.80 -46.24 -38.35
C CYS A 150 -5.26 -47.47 -39.11
N LYS A 151 -3.99 -47.84 -38.91
CA LYS A 151 -3.38 -49.02 -39.54
C LYS A 151 -3.95 -50.32 -38.99
N GLU A 152 -4.16 -50.42 -37.68
CA GLU A 152 -4.83 -51.57 -37.06
C GLU A 152 -6.26 -51.77 -37.62
N VAL A 153 -6.97 -50.67 -37.90
CA VAL A 153 -8.30 -50.70 -38.55
C VAL A 153 -8.21 -51.09 -40.03
N GLU A 154 -7.23 -50.58 -40.79
CA GLU A 154 -6.99 -50.99 -42.19
C GLU A 154 -6.63 -52.49 -42.30
N GLU A 155 -5.71 -52.98 -41.45
CA GLU A 155 -5.33 -54.39 -41.38
C GLU A 155 -6.54 -55.26 -40.97
N LYS A 156 -7.33 -54.83 -39.99
CA LYS A 156 -8.57 -55.52 -39.59
C LYS A 156 -9.56 -55.61 -40.75
N GLN A 157 -9.78 -54.54 -41.52
CA GLN A 157 -10.66 -54.55 -42.69
C GLN A 157 -10.17 -55.52 -43.78
N GLN A 158 -8.85 -55.58 -44.02
CA GLN A 158 -8.27 -56.56 -44.95
C GLN A 158 -8.46 -58.00 -44.47
N LEU A 159 -8.32 -58.26 -43.17
CA LEU A 159 -8.57 -59.57 -42.57
C LEU A 159 -10.05 -59.97 -42.61
N GLU A 160 -10.97 -59.02 -42.39
CA GLU A 160 -12.42 -59.23 -42.47
C GLU A 160 -12.87 -59.56 -43.90
N LEU A 161 -12.37 -58.82 -44.91
CA LEU A 161 -12.56 -59.16 -46.32
C LEU A 161 -12.02 -60.56 -46.66
N ARG A 162 -10.86 -60.92 -46.12
CA ARG A 162 -10.28 -62.26 -46.31
C ARG A 162 -11.10 -63.37 -45.66
N SER A 163 -11.65 -63.14 -44.45
CA SER A 163 -12.57 -64.10 -43.80
C SER A 163 -13.82 -64.31 -44.66
N ARG A 164 -14.46 -63.21 -45.09
CA ARG A 164 -15.68 -63.25 -45.90
C ARG A 164 -15.48 -63.97 -47.24
N ASN A 165 -14.31 -63.82 -47.87
CA ASN A 165 -13.95 -64.56 -49.08
C ASN A 165 -13.82 -66.07 -48.79
N LEU A 166 -13.09 -66.46 -47.74
CA LEU A 166 -12.96 -67.87 -47.32
C LEU A 166 -14.31 -68.49 -46.92
N GLU A 167 -15.21 -67.72 -46.31
CA GLU A 167 -16.57 -68.13 -45.99
C GLU A 167 -17.40 -68.40 -47.27
N MET A 168 -17.28 -67.56 -48.29
CA MET A 168 -17.92 -67.81 -49.59
C MET A 168 -17.31 -69.03 -50.32
N GLU A 169 -16.00 -69.22 -50.25
CA GLU A 169 -15.34 -70.44 -50.77
C GLU A 169 -15.85 -71.69 -50.04
N LEU A 170 -15.98 -71.67 -48.71
CA LEU A 170 -16.55 -72.76 -47.93
C LEU A 170 -18.03 -73.04 -48.27
N ILE A 171 -18.83 -72.00 -48.56
CA ILE A 171 -20.21 -72.16 -49.03
C ILE A 171 -20.24 -72.80 -50.42
N ALA A 172 -19.38 -72.37 -51.34
CA ALA A 172 -19.26 -72.94 -52.68
C ALA A 172 -18.81 -74.42 -52.64
N LEU A 173 -17.78 -74.73 -51.84
CA LEU A 173 -17.29 -76.10 -51.63
C LEU A 173 -18.36 -77.00 -50.98
N ARG A 174 -19.15 -76.50 -50.02
CA ARG A 174 -20.29 -77.23 -49.45
C ARG A 174 -21.39 -77.51 -50.49
N LYS A 175 -21.63 -76.59 -51.43
CA LYS A 175 -22.57 -76.82 -52.54
C LYS A 175 -22.06 -77.88 -53.51
N LEU A 176 -20.78 -77.81 -53.89
CA LEU A 176 -20.13 -78.80 -54.75
C LEU A 176 -20.10 -80.19 -54.10
N LEU A 177 -19.81 -80.28 -52.79
CA LEU A 177 -19.85 -81.54 -52.05
C LEU A 177 -21.24 -82.18 -52.12
N LYS A 178 -22.30 -81.41 -51.83
CA LYS A 178 -23.68 -81.92 -51.95
C LYS A 178 -24.02 -82.41 -53.34
N GLN A 179 -23.63 -81.69 -54.38
CA GLN A 179 -23.83 -82.12 -55.77
C GLN A 179 -23.12 -83.47 -56.04
N VAL A 180 -21.89 -83.65 -55.55
CA VAL A 180 -21.16 -84.93 -55.68
C VAL A 180 -21.80 -86.05 -54.86
N GLU A 181 -22.41 -85.75 -53.71
CA GLU A 181 -23.19 -86.72 -52.93
C GLU A 181 -24.49 -87.11 -53.63
N GLU A 182 -25.18 -86.16 -54.27
CA GLU A 182 -26.39 -86.38 -55.09
C GLU A 182 -26.06 -87.21 -56.35
N GLU A 183 -24.95 -86.91 -57.05
CA GLU A 183 -24.46 -87.67 -58.21
C GLU A 183 -24.01 -89.10 -57.83
N ARG A 184 -23.39 -89.28 -56.65
CA ARG A 184 -23.09 -90.60 -56.07
C ARG A 184 -24.35 -91.41 -55.79
N ASP A 185 -25.38 -90.79 -55.20
CA ASP A 185 -26.60 -91.50 -54.82
C ASP A 185 -27.50 -91.78 -56.03
N GLU A 186 -27.43 -90.95 -57.08
CA GLU A 186 -27.99 -91.21 -58.40
C GLU A 186 -27.32 -92.42 -59.07
N THR A 187 -25.99 -92.41 -59.20
CA THR A 187 -25.25 -93.52 -59.84
C THR A 187 -25.37 -94.84 -59.06
N GLN A 188 -25.43 -94.80 -57.72
CA GLN A 188 -25.72 -95.97 -56.90
C GLN A 188 -27.16 -96.50 -57.11
N ARG A 189 -28.14 -95.62 -57.34
CA ARG A 189 -29.52 -96.03 -57.68
C ARG A 189 -29.60 -96.67 -59.05
N GLN A 190 -28.94 -96.09 -60.05
CA GLN A 190 -28.82 -96.67 -61.40
C GLN A 190 -28.14 -98.05 -61.35
N LEU A 191 -27.07 -98.21 -60.56
CA LEU A 191 -26.42 -99.51 -60.33
C LEU A 191 -27.34 -100.54 -59.67
N SER A 192 -28.26 -100.12 -58.78
CA SER A 192 -29.25 -101.02 -58.17
C SER A 192 -30.36 -101.44 -59.15
N GLN A 193 -30.81 -100.50 -60.00
CA GLN A 193 -31.77 -100.76 -61.07
C GLN A 193 -31.19 -101.72 -62.12
N GLU A 194 -29.96 -101.49 -62.57
CA GLU A 194 -29.24 -102.35 -63.52
C GLU A 194 -29.06 -103.78 -62.99
N LYS A 195 -28.71 -103.94 -61.71
CA LYS A 195 -28.66 -105.26 -61.05
C LYS A 195 -30.03 -105.96 -61.06
N SER A 196 -31.11 -105.22 -60.80
CA SER A 196 -32.47 -105.75 -60.86
C SER A 196 -32.92 -106.13 -62.28
N ALA A 197 -32.58 -105.31 -63.27
CA ALA A 197 -32.87 -105.55 -64.68
C ALA A 197 -32.12 -106.80 -65.20
N ARG A 198 -30.86 -106.98 -64.79
CA ARG A 198 -30.05 -108.16 -65.14
C ARG A 198 -30.60 -109.44 -64.51
N ALA A 199 -30.99 -109.40 -63.22
CA ALA A 199 -31.65 -110.54 -62.57
C ALA A 199 -32.98 -110.91 -63.26
N LEU A 200 -33.73 -109.93 -63.76
CA LEU A 200 -34.95 -110.17 -64.55
C LEU A 200 -34.62 -110.81 -65.92
N GLN A 201 -33.58 -110.34 -66.61
CA GLN A 201 -33.11 -110.93 -67.87
C GLN A 201 -32.63 -112.37 -67.69
N GLU A 202 -31.88 -112.66 -66.61
CA GLU A 202 -31.48 -114.03 -66.23
C GLU A 202 -32.71 -114.92 -65.94
N GLY A 203 -33.73 -114.40 -65.28
CA GLY A 203 -35.01 -115.09 -65.07
C GLY A 203 -35.75 -115.41 -66.38
N ILE A 204 -35.81 -114.44 -67.31
CA ILE A 204 -36.44 -114.59 -68.63
C ILE A 204 -35.67 -115.63 -69.47
N LEU A 205 -34.33 -115.57 -69.49
CA LEU A 205 -33.49 -116.52 -70.22
C LEU A 205 -33.71 -117.96 -69.74
N ASN A 206 -33.73 -118.18 -68.42
CA ASN A 206 -34.02 -119.48 -67.82
C ASN A 206 -35.42 -120.00 -68.18
N ASN A 207 -36.41 -119.10 -68.29
CA ASN A 207 -37.78 -119.48 -68.66
C ASN A 207 -37.87 -119.93 -70.14
N HIS A 208 -37.23 -119.20 -71.06
CA HIS A 208 -37.16 -119.59 -72.48
C HIS A 208 -36.44 -120.94 -72.68
N LEU A 209 -35.36 -121.18 -71.94
CA LEU A 209 -34.61 -122.45 -71.96
C LEU A 209 -35.46 -123.65 -71.52
N TRP A 210 -36.45 -123.42 -70.67
CA TRP A 210 -37.44 -124.41 -70.26
C TRP A 210 -38.49 -124.63 -71.38
N ARG A 211 -39.04 -123.54 -71.92
CA ARG A 211 -40.08 -123.57 -72.96
C ARG A 211 -39.61 -124.19 -74.28
N GLN A 212 -38.32 -124.07 -74.62
CA GLN A 212 -37.77 -124.68 -75.84
C GLN A 212 -37.79 -126.22 -75.77
N LYS A 213 -37.42 -126.81 -74.62
CA LYS A 213 -37.46 -128.28 -74.44
C LYS A 213 -38.86 -128.85 -74.65
N GLU A 214 -39.88 -128.13 -74.18
CA GLU A 214 -41.29 -128.49 -74.28
C GLU A 214 -41.76 -128.60 -75.75
N LEU A 215 -41.30 -127.69 -76.62
CA LEU A 215 -41.67 -127.68 -78.05
C LEU A 215 -40.92 -128.74 -78.89
N GLU A 216 -39.73 -129.17 -78.45
CA GLU A 216 -38.95 -130.26 -79.08
C GLU A 216 -39.54 -131.66 -78.80
N GLU A 217 -40.39 -131.80 -77.77
CA GLU A 217 -41.17 -133.02 -77.48
C GLU A 217 -42.53 -133.02 -78.20
N GLU A 218 -43.09 -131.85 -78.49
CA GLU A 218 -44.43 -131.69 -79.08
C GLU A 218 -44.47 -131.97 -80.59
N THR A 219 -43.40 -131.63 -81.32
CA THR A 219 -43.35 -131.61 -82.80
C THR A 219 -43.18 -132.98 -83.48
N ARG A 220 -43.20 -134.09 -82.73
CA ARG A 220 -42.87 -135.46 -83.22
C ARG A 220 -44.09 -136.24 -83.81
N ARG A 221 -45.03 -135.58 -84.55
CA ARG A 221 -46.47 -136.02 -84.68
C ARG A 221 -47.11 -136.13 -86.11
N THR A 222 -48.22 -135.43 -86.47
CA THR A 222 -49.31 -135.91 -87.41
C THR A 222 -49.62 -135.10 -88.70
N ILE A 223 -50.22 -135.73 -89.76
CA ILE A 223 -50.43 -135.19 -91.16
C ILE A 223 -51.74 -135.76 -91.90
N GLU A 224 -52.44 -135.04 -92.86
CA GLU A 224 -53.57 -135.36 -93.89
C GLU A 224 -55.12 -135.00 -93.61
N LYS A 225 -56.23 -134.93 -94.46
CA LYS A 225 -56.70 -135.10 -95.94
C LYS A 225 -58.11 -134.45 -96.39
N ASN A 226 -58.87 -134.92 -97.46
CA ASN A 226 -60.01 -134.29 -98.31
C ASN A 226 -61.50 -134.89 -98.20
N SER A 227 -62.63 -134.74 -99.01
CA SER A 227 -63.06 -134.27 -100.42
C SER A 227 -64.63 -133.96 -100.68
N GLU A 228 -65.24 -133.95 -101.94
CA GLU A 228 -66.45 -133.15 -102.48
C GLU A 228 -67.67 -133.82 -103.35
N GLU A 229 -68.58 -133.05 -104.08
CA GLU A 229 -69.70 -133.32 -105.15
C GLU A 229 -71.29 -133.44 -104.83
N SER A 230 -72.40 -133.39 -105.69
CA SER A 230 -72.90 -132.77 -107.02
C SER A 230 -74.46 -132.98 -107.49
N ASP A 231 -75.00 -132.29 -108.56
CA ASP A 231 -76.19 -132.46 -109.57
C ASP A 231 -77.75 -132.00 -109.52
N THR A 232 -78.68 -132.37 -110.50
CA THR A 232 -79.94 -131.67 -111.10
C THR A 232 -81.21 -132.57 -111.56
N GLU A 233 -82.35 -132.35 -112.35
CA GLU A 233 -83.13 -131.35 -113.24
C GLU A 233 -84.65 -131.78 -113.68
N ARG A 234 -85.54 -130.93 -114.33
CA ARG A 234 -86.64 -131.19 -115.42
C ARG A 234 -88.19 -130.79 -115.34
N GLU A 235 -88.94 -130.73 -116.48
CA GLU A 235 -90.18 -129.91 -116.83
C GLU A 235 -91.18 -130.50 -117.92
N LYS A 236 -92.51 -130.13 -117.96
CA LYS A 236 -93.32 -129.61 -119.15
C LYS A 236 -94.87 -129.78 -119.17
N ASP A 237 -95.63 -128.71 -118.83
CA ASP A 237 -97.01 -128.45 -119.35
C ASP A 237 -97.40 -126.93 -119.29
N LEU A 238 -96.39 -126.05 -119.34
CA LEU A 238 -96.48 -124.66 -118.84
C LEU A 238 -96.74 -123.59 -119.92
N LEU A 239 -96.80 -123.98 -121.19
CA LEU A 239 -96.65 -123.05 -122.33
C LEU A 239 -97.71 -121.94 -122.41
N TYR A 240 -98.97 -122.19 -122.04
CA TYR A 240 -100.00 -121.14 -122.05
C TYR A 240 -99.89 -120.18 -120.85
N LYS A 241 -99.39 -120.64 -119.70
CA LYS A 241 -99.10 -119.78 -118.53
C LYS A 241 -97.85 -118.93 -118.74
N ASN A 242 -96.91 -119.40 -119.56
CA ASN A 242 -95.66 -118.70 -119.85
C ASN A 242 -95.92 -117.29 -120.43
N GLN A 243 -96.92 -117.15 -121.31
CA GLN A 243 -97.18 -115.86 -121.96
C GLN A 243 -97.67 -114.77 -120.99
N LEU A 244 -98.55 -115.11 -120.04
CA LEU A 244 -99.04 -114.14 -119.05
C LEU A 244 -97.92 -113.71 -118.09
N LEU A 245 -97.03 -114.64 -117.75
CA LEU A 245 -95.84 -114.37 -116.93
C LEU A 245 -94.79 -113.54 -117.68
N GLN A 246 -94.70 -113.62 -119.02
CA GLN A 246 -93.81 -112.74 -119.80
C GLN A 246 -94.21 -111.27 -119.70
N ASP A 247 -95.51 -110.97 -119.75
CA ASP A 247 -96.02 -109.59 -119.64
C ASP A 247 -95.83 -109.03 -118.22
N GLU A 248 -96.05 -109.85 -117.19
CA GLU A 248 -95.78 -109.50 -115.79
C GLU A 248 -94.27 -109.27 -115.53
N ILE A 249 -93.39 -110.11 -116.10
CA ILE A 249 -91.94 -109.92 -116.10
C ILE A 249 -91.53 -108.63 -116.85
N ALA A 250 -92.27 -108.22 -117.88
CA ALA A 250 -91.99 -106.97 -118.60
C ALA A 250 -92.33 -105.74 -117.75
N MET A 251 -93.48 -105.74 -117.08
CA MET A 251 -93.86 -104.69 -116.12
C MET A 251 -92.86 -104.59 -114.96
N LEU A 252 -92.54 -105.71 -114.30
CA LEU A 252 -91.62 -105.73 -113.16
C LEU A 252 -90.19 -105.30 -113.53
N LYS A 253 -89.75 -105.48 -114.78
CA LYS A 253 -88.48 -104.90 -115.28
C LYS A 253 -88.53 -103.38 -115.35
N VAL A 254 -89.61 -102.79 -115.88
CA VAL A 254 -89.77 -101.34 -115.96
C VAL A 254 -89.86 -100.71 -114.57
N GLU A 255 -90.55 -101.36 -113.64
CA GLU A 255 -90.60 -100.92 -112.23
C GLU A 255 -89.23 -101.04 -111.54
N LEU A 256 -88.49 -102.13 -111.76
CA LEU A 256 -87.13 -102.31 -111.27
C LEU A 256 -86.17 -101.25 -111.82
N ASP A 257 -86.28 -100.90 -113.10
CA ASP A 257 -85.43 -99.89 -113.73
C ASP A 257 -85.81 -98.46 -113.32
N GLN A 258 -87.09 -98.17 -113.01
CA GLN A 258 -87.49 -96.92 -112.35
C GLN A 258 -86.97 -96.85 -110.90
N VAL A 259 -86.99 -97.96 -110.15
CA VAL A 259 -86.41 -98.02 -108.80
C VAL A 259 -84.90 -97.81 -108.84
N ARG A 260 -84.20 -98.43 -109.80
CA ARG A 260 -82.76 -98.21 -110.04
C ARG A 260 -82.45 -96.76 -110.38
N LEU A 261 -83.23 -96.12 -111.26
CA LEU A 261 -83.01 -94.72 -111.62
C LEU A 261 -83.19 -93.80 -110.41
N ARG A 262 -84.28 -93.96 -109.63
CA ARG A 262 -84.47 -93.20 -108.39
C ARG A 262 -83.34 -93.45 -107.38
N HIS A 263 -82.89 -94.69 -107.24
CA HIS A 263 -81.78 -95.04 -106.35
C HIS A 263 -80.47 -94.36 -106.79
N GLN A 264 -80.16 -94.34 -108.08
CA GLN A 264 -78.98 -93.62 -108.63
C GLN A 264 -79.10 -92.10 -108.47
N GLU A 265 -80.30 -91.53 -108.60
CA GLU A 265 -80.56 -90.11 -108.31
C GLU A 265 -80.47 -89.78 -106.81
N GLU A 266 -80.72 -90.75 -105.92
CA GLU A 266 -80.55 -90.60 -104.47
C GLU A 266 -79.08 -90.78 -104.07
N GLU A 267 -78.39 -91.80 -104.58
CA GLU A 267 -76.94 -91.98 -104.44
C GLU A 267 -76.16 -90.75 -104.93
N GLY A 268 -76.56 -90.17 -106.07
CA GLY A 268 -76.00 -88.92 -106.59
C GLY A 268 -76.12 -87.76 -105.60
N LYS A 269 -77.32 -87.54 -105.03
CA LYS A 269 -77.56 -86.51 -104.01
C LYS A 269 -76.73 -86.76 -102.75
N TYR A 270 -76.66 -88.00 -102.25
CA TYR A 270 -75.84 -88.33 -101.08
C TYR A 270 -74.33 -88.14 -101.35
N LEU A 271 -73.85 -88.38 -102.57
CA LEU A 271 -72.46 -88.11 -102.96
C LEU A 271 -72.19 -86.60 -103.04
N GLU A 272 -73.09 -85.81 -103.63
CA GLU A 272 -73.00 -84.34 -103.65
C GLU A 272 -73.03 -83.75 -102.24
N GLU A 273 -73.98 -84.17 -101.38
CA GLU A 273 -74.06 -83.76 -99.99
C GLU A 273 -72.77 -84.10 -99.21
N ASN A 274 -72.26 -85.32 -99.35
CA ASN A 274 -71.03 -85.77 -98.70
C ASN A 274 -69.80 -84.97 -99.16
N GLU A 275 -69.67 -84.67 -100.46
CA GLU A 275 -68.56 -83.86 -100.95
C GLU A 275 -68.66 -82.40 -100.46
N THR A 276 -69.86 -81.79 -100.40
CA THR A 276 -69.99 -80.45 -99.78
C THR A 276 -69.76 -80.46 -98.27
N LEU A 277 -70.09 -81.55 -97.57
CA LEU A 277 -69.76 -81.72 -96.15
C LEU A 277 -68.26 -81.89 -95.94
N LYS A 278 -67.57 -82.60 -96.84
CA LYS A 278 -66.11 -82.77 -96.86
C LYS A 278 -65.38 -81.46 -97.15
N GLU A 279 -65.88 -80.65 -98.10
CA GLU A 279 -65.38 -79.29 -98.35
C GLU A 279 -65.52 -78.40 -97.10
N LYS A 280 -66.73 -78.35 -96.51
CA LYS A 280 -66.99 -77.62 -95.24
C LYS A 280 -66.08 -78.09 -94.10
N ASN A 281 -65.80 -79.40 -93.98
CA ASN A 281 -64.88 -79.92 -92.97
C ASN A 281 -63.43 -79.49 -93.21
N GLU A 282 -62.94 -79.52 -94.46
CA GLU A 282 -61.59 -79.02 -94.76
C GLU A 282 -61.48 -77.49 -94.60
N ASP A 283 -62.54 -76.72 -94.85
CA ASP A 283 -62.56 -75.27 -94.58
C ASP A 283 -62.59 -74.95 -93.08
N LEU A 284 -63.46 -75.59 -92.29
CA LEU A 284 -63.45 -75.46 -90.82
C LEU A 284 -62.09 -75.86 -90.22
N LYS A 285 -61.40 -76.83 -90.83
CA LYS A 285 -60.06 -77.29 -90.45
C LYS A 285 -58.94 -76.33 -90.87
N LYS A 286 -59.13 -75.52 -91.93
CA LYS A 286 -58.23 -74.38 -92.25
C LYS A 286 -58.47 -73.23 -91.27
N GLU A 287 -59.74 -72.90 -90.99
CA GLU A 287 -60.12 -71.85 -90.04
C GLU A 287 -59.64 -72.17 -88.62
N LEU A 288 -59.79 -73.42 -88.17
CA LEU A 288 -59.26 -73.88 -86.87
C LEU A 288 -57.75 -73.68 -86.78
N LYS A 289 -56.98 -74.05 -87.81
CA LYS A 289 -55.52 -73.82 -87.84
C LYS A 289 -55.15 -72.34 -87.79
N LEU A 290 -55.84 -71.49 -88.54
CA LEU A 290 -55.60 -70.04 -88.52
C LEU A 290 -55.92 -69.44 -87.13
N ASN A 291 -56.93 -69.97 -86.44
CA ASN A 291 -57.24 -69.61 -85.06
C ASN A 291 -56.21 -70.15 -84.05
N GLU A 292 -55.66 -71.36 -84.24
CA GLU A 292 -54.54 -71.90 -83.45
C GLU A 292 -53.26 -71.07 -83.64
N GLU A 293 -52.96 -70.66 -84.88
CA GLU A 293 -51.84 -69.78 -85.21
C GLU A 293 -52.02 -68.37 -84.62
N ALA A 294 -53.22 -67.80 -84.67
CA ALA A 294 -53.52 -66.51 -84.03
C ALA A 294 -53.46 -66.60 -82.49
N LEU A 295 -53.92 -67.70 -81.89
CA LEU A 295 -53.86 -67.92 -80.44
C LEU A 295 -52.41 -68.11 -79.98
N THR A 296 -51.60 -68.89 -80.71
CA THR A 296 -50.17 -69.07 -80.36
C THR A 296 -49.37 -67.78 -80.54
N GLN A 297 -49.67 -66.96 -81.56
CA GLN A 297 -49.07 -65.62 -81.72
C GLN A 297 -49.44 -64.67 -80.58
N THR A 298 -50.72 -64.61 -80.16
CA THR A 298 -51.13 -63.75 -79.04
C THR A 298 -50.57 -64.23 -77.71
N VAL A 299 -50.53 -65.54 -77.45
CA VAL A 299 -49.84 -66.12 -76.28
C VAL A 299 -48.35 -65.78 -76.29
N PHE A 300 -47.68 -65.83 -77.44
CA PHE A 300 -46.27 -65.42 -77.55
C PHE A 300 -46.08 -63.92 -77.24
N GLN A 301 -46.95 -63.04 -77.73
CA GLN A 301 -46.92 -61.61 -77.41
C GLN A 301 -47.13 -61.34 -75.92
N TYR A 302 -48.14 -61.95 -75.29
CA TYR A 302 -48.39 -61.81 -73.86
C TYR A 302 -47.24 -62.40 -73.01
N ASN A 303 -46.65 -63.52 -73.41
CA ASN A 303 -45.45 -64.06 -72.76
C ASN A 303 -44.24 -63.11 -72.91
N GLY A 304 -44.07 -62.47 -74.08
CA GLY A 304 -43.07 -61.43 -74.28
C GLY A 304 -43.25 -60.25 -73.33
N GLN A 305 -44.47 -59.70 -73.25
CA GLN A 305 -44.82 -58.62 -72.31
C GLN A 305 -44.62 -59.04 -70.83
N LEU A 306 -45.03 -60.25 -70.46
CA LEU A 306 -44.85 -60.79 -69.11
C LEU A 306 -43.37 -60.91 -68.73
N ASN A 307 -42.51 -61.35 -69.66
CA ASN A 307 -41.07 -61.41 -69.41
C ASN A 307 -40.43 -60.02 -69.32
N LEU A 308 -40.85 -59.06 -70.15
CA LEU A 308 -40.42 -57.65 -70.02
C LEU A 308 -40.79 -57.09 -68.64
N LEU A 309 -42.08 -57.15 -68.25
CA LEU A 309 -42.55 -56.70 -66.93
C LEU A 309 -41.84 -57.41 -65.77
N LYS A 310 -41.50 -58.70 -65.92
CA LYS A 310 -40.71 -59.46 -64.94
C LYS A 310 -39.28 -58.95 -64.83
N THR A 311 -38.63 -58.58 -65.94
CA THR A 311 -37.29 -57.95 -65.91
C THR A 311 -37.33 -56.53 -65.36
N GLU A 312 -38.33 -55.73 -65.71
CA GLU A 312 -38.54 -54.38 -65.16
C GLU A 312 -38.78 -54.43 -63.64
N SER A 313 -39.63 -55.33 -63.17
CA SER A 313 -39.89 -55.57 -61.75
C SER A 313 -38.62 -55.97 -60.98
N ALA A 314 -37.79 -56.84 -61.55
CA ALA A 314 -36.49 -57.22 -60.97
C ALA A 314 -35.51 -56.03 -60.92
N VAL A 315 -35.44 -55.22 -61.98
CA VAL A 315 -34.60 -54.01 -62.03
C VAL A 315 -35.08 -52.95 -61.03
N LEU A 316 -36.40 -52.75 -60.89
CA LEU A 316 -36.99 -51.83 -59.91
C LEU A 316 -36.74 -52.29 -58.48
N THR A 317 -36.82 -53.60 -58.21
CA THR A 317 -36.51 -54.18 -56.89
C THR A 317 -35.03 -54.01 -56.55
N SER A 318 -34.12 -54.25 -57.52
CA SER A 318 -32.69 -53.99 -57.35
C SER A 318 -32.37 -52.52 -57.06
N LYS A 319 -32.99 -51.58 -57.79
CA LYS A 319 -32.87 -50.13 -57.54
C LYS A 319 -33.42 -49.73 -56.17
N LEU A 320 -34.53 -50.35 -55.73
CA LEU A 320 -35.11 -50.10 -54.40
C LEU A 320 -34.20 -50.60 -53.27
N GLU A 321 -33.54 -51.74 -53.44
CA GLU A 321 -32.58 -52.22 -52.43
C GLU A 321 -31.35 -51.33 -52.38
N GLN A 322 -30.81 -50.91 -53.53
CA GLN A 322 -29.70 -49.96 -53.61
C GLN A 322 -30.01 -48.63 -52.91
N THR A 323 -31.24 -48.11 -53.01
CA THR A 323 -31.62 -46.85 -52.32
C THR A 323 -31.82 -47.02 -50.81
N LYS A 324 -32.27 -48.19 -50.33
CA LYS A 324 -32.23 -48.53 -48.89
C LYS A 324 -30.79 -48.56 -48.39
N GLU A 325 -29.92 -49.33 -49.04
CA GLU A 325 -28.50 -49.42 -48.65
C GLU A 325 -27.82 -48.04 -48.63
N SER A 326 -28.17 -47.13 -49.55
CA SER A 326 -27.62 -45.76 -49.53
C SER A 326 -28.21 -44.91 -48.41
N LYS A 327 -29.51 -45.04 -48.12
CA LYS A 327 -30.16 -44.36 -46.99
C LYS A 327 -29.56 -44.82 -45.66
N ASP A 328 -29.42 -46.12 -45.45
CA ASP A 328 -28.99 -46.68 -44.18
C ASP A 328 -27.51 -46.37 -43.90
N ARG A 329 -26.67 -46.26 -44.94
CA ARG A 329 -25.33 -45.66 -44.85
C ARG A 329 -25.35 -44.21 -44.37
N LEU A 330 -26.19 -43.36 -44.98
CA LEU A 330 -26.35 -41.95 -44.57
C LEU A 330 -26.91 -41.83 -43.15
N GLU A 331 -27.76 -42.76 -42.70
CA GLU A 331 -28.31 -42.78 -41.35
C GLU A 331 -27.24 -43.15 -40.30
N ILE A 332 -26.34 -44.08 -40.62
CA ILE A 332 -25.13 -44.37 -39.82
C ILE A 332 -24.18 -43.16 -39.77
N GLU A 333 -23.96 -42.48 -40.90
CA GLU A 333 -23.15 -41.25 -40.92
C GLU A 333 -23.78 -40.14 -40.06
N ILE A 334 -25.09 -39.93 -40.15
CA ILE A 334 -25.82 -38.96 -39.31
C ILE A 334 -25.68 -39.28 -37.82
N GLU A 335 -25.76 -40.56 -37.41
CA GLU A 335 -25.60 -40.94 -36.00
C GLU A 335 -24.13 -40.83 -35.53
N SER A 336 -23.16 -41.05 -36.42
CA SER A 336 -21.75 -40.72 -36.19
C SER A 336 -21.54 -39.21 -35.98
N PHE A 337 -22.20 -38.35 -36.76
CA PHE A 337 -22.17 -36.90 -36.54
C PHE A 337 -22.88 -36.48 -35.26
N ARG A 338 -24.03 -37.08 -34.91
CA ARG A 338 -24.76 -36.82 -33.66
C ARG A 338 -23.96 -37.19 -32.42
N SER A 339 -23.36 -38.38 -32.40
CA SER A 339 -22.53 -38.83 -31.28
C SER A 339 -21.29 -37.94 -31.10
N ARG A 340 -20.60 -37.57 -32.19
CA ARG A 340 -19.48 -36.61 -32.17
C ARG A 340 -19.89 -35.21 -31.70
N LEU A 341 -21.08 -34.73 -32.07
CA LEU A 341 -21.63 -33.47 -31.60
C LEU A 341 -21.99 -33.51 -30.11
N ASN A 342 -22.54 -34.63 -29.64
CA ASN A 342 -22.84 -34.83 -28.21
C ASN A 342 -21.55 -34.81 -27.37
N THR A 343 -20.46 -35.46 -27.83
CA THR A 343 -19.17 -35.39 -27.13
C THR A 343 -18.61 -33.97 -27.04
N THR A 344 -18.64 -33.19 -28.12
CA THR A 344 -18.11 -31.80 -28.09
C THR A 344 -19.00 -30.84 -27.30
N VAL A 345 -20.33 -31.07 -27.25
CA VAL A 345 -21.24 -30.34 -26.35
C VAL A 345 -20.89 -30.63 -24.88
N GLN A 346 -20.72 -31.90 -24.49
CA GLN A 346 -20.35 -32.23 -23.11
C GLN A 346 -18.93 -31.75 -22.73
N GLU A 347 -18.00 -31.68 -23.69
CA GLU A 347 -16.69 -31.05 -23.48
C GLU A 347 -16.84 -29.53 -23.24
N LEU A 348 -17.64 -28.84 -24.05
CA LEU A 348 -17.95 -27.42 -23.86
C LEU A 348 -18.61 -27.15 -22.51
N GLU A 349 -19.57 -27.97 -22.09
CA GLU A 349 -20.21 -27.88 -20.76
C GLU A 349 -19.20 -28.02 -19.61
N ARG A 350 -18.27 -28.99 -19.69
CA ARG A 350 -17.18 -29.18 -18.70
C ARG A 350 -16.19 -28.02 -18.70
N HIS A 351 -15.87 -27.47 -19.87
CA HIS A 351 -15.04 -26.26 -19.98
C HIS A 351 -15.75 -25.03 -19.39
N GLN A 352 -17.07 -24.90 -19.58
CA GLN A 352 -17.86 -23.81 -19.04
C GLN A 352 -18.00 -23.91 -17.51
N SER A 353 -18.24 -25.11 -16.95
CA SER A 353 -18.29 -25.29 -15.50
C SER A 353 -16.92 -24.99 -14.85
N SER A 354 -15.84 -25.52 -15.44
CA SER A 354 -14.46 -25.26 -15.01
C SER A 354 -14.08 -23.77 -15.06
N LYS A 355 -14.48 -23.06 -16.13
CA LYS A 355 -14.33 -21.60 -16.21
C LYS A 355 -15.04 -20.92 -15.04
N SER A 356 -16.28 -21.29 -14.74
CA SER A 356 -17.04 -20.71 -13.63
C SER A 356 -16.50 -21.11 -12.24
N ASP A 357 -15.80 -22.25 -12.10
CA ASP A 357 -15.06 -22.59 -10.88
C ASP A 357 -13.87 -21.65 -10.66
N ILE A 358 -13.09 -21.39 -11.73
CA ILE A 358 -11.93 -20.49 -11.74
C ILE A 358 -12.35 -19.03 -11.53
N GLU A 359 -13.44 -18.60 -12.16
CA GLU A 359 -14.03 -17.26 -11.95
C GLU A 359 -14.49 -17.08 -10.48
N ARG A 360 -15.01 -18.16 -9.87
CA ARG A 360 -15.32 -18.20 -8.43
C ARG A 360 -14.09 -18.30 -7.52
N THR A 361 -12.91 -18.74 -7.96
CA THR A 361 -11.67 -18.64 -7.14
C THR A 361 -11.11 -17.23 -7.21
N PHE A 362 -10.99 -16.64 -8.40
CA PHE A 362 -10.47 -15.28 -8.57
C PHE A 362 -11.30 -14.23 -7.81
N GLN A 363 -12.64 -14.36 -7.79
CA GLN A 363 -13.46 -13.43 -7.00
C GLN A 363 -13.22 -13.56 -5.49
N ARG A 364 -12.99 -14.78 -4.96
CA ARG A 364 -12.62 -14.99 -3.55
C ARG A 364 -11.24 -14.42 -3.23
N GLU A 365 -10.24 -14.67 -4.08
CA GLU A 365 -8.89 -14.11 -3.93
C GLU A 365 -8.91 -12.57 -3.94
N ARG A 366 -9.74 -11.96 -4.80
CA ARG A 366 -9.99 -10.52 -4.84
C ARG A 366 -10.65 -9.99 -3.57
N ASP A 367 -11.66 -10.69 -3.05
CA ASP A 367 -12.35 -10.30 -1.82
C ASP A 367 -11.44 -10.46 -0.58
N GLU A 368 -10.58 -11.48 -0.56
CA GLU A 368 -9.53 -11.64 0.46
C GLU A 368 -8.46 -10.54 0.35
N TRP A 369 -8.03 -10.18 -0.86
CA TRP A 369 -7.09 -9.07 -1.10
C TRP A 369 -7.67 -7.73 -0.63
N LEU A 370 -8.94 -7.44 -0.92
CA LEU A 370 -9.63 -6.24 -0.42
C LEU A 370 -9.65 -6.21 1.10
N ARG A 371 -9.99 -7.32 1.77
CA ARG A 371 -9.99 -7.40 3.24
C ARG A 371 -8.59 -7.24 3.84
N LEU A 372 -7.53 -7.68 3.15
CA LEU A 372 -6.14 -7.43 3.55
C LEU A 372 -5.73 -5.96 3.33
N GLN A 373 -6.17 -5.35 2.23
CA GLN A 373 -5.96 -3.93 1.94
C GLN A 373 -6.65 -3.06 3.00
N ASP A 374 -7.92 -3.32 3.33
CA ASP A 374 -8.67 -2.64 4.38
C ASP A 374 -7.95 -2.77 5.74
N LYS A 375 -7.50 -3.99 6.09
CA LYS A 375 -6.76 -4.21 7.33
C LYS A 375 -5.47 -3.38 7.38
N LEU A 376 -4.69 -3.36 6.30
CA LEU A 376 -3.48 -2.54 6.23
C LEU A 376 -3.77 -1.04 6.37
N HIS A 377 -4.91 -0.54 5.87
CA HIS A 377 -5.31 0.85 6.09
C HIS A 377 -5.68 1.15 7.55
N HIS A 378 -6.30 0.20 8.27
CA HIS A 378 -6.55 0.31 9.71
C HIS A 378 -5.24 0.25 10.50
N ASP A 379 -4.41 -0.77 10.27
CA ASP A 379 -3.09 -0.93 10.91
C ASP A 379 -2.21 0.34 10.69
N LEU A 380 -2.23 0.94 9.49
CA LEU A 380 -1.54 2.21 9.19
C LEU A 380 -2.17 3.44 9.86
N SER A 381 -3.49 3.46 10.09
CA SER A 381 -4.17 4.54 10.81
C SER A 381 -3.80 4.51 12.29
N ASP A 382 -3.78 3.34 12.91
CA ASP A 382 -3.41 3.14 14.31
C ASP A 382 -1.93 3.53 14.54
N VAL A 383 -1.03 3.15 13.64
CA VAL A 383 0.38 3.58 13.65
C VAL A 383 0.51 5.11 13.46
N ARG A 384 -0.35 5.72 12.63
CA ARG A 384 -0.37 7.18 12.42
C ARG A 384 -0.89 7.94 13.65
N GLU A 385 -1.90 7.42 14.34
CA GLU A 385 -2.45 8.04 15.55
C GLU A 385 -1.49 7.87 16.75
N THR A 386 -0.94 6.67 16.95
CA THR A 386 0.08 6.44 17.98
C THR A 386 1.32 7.33 17.76
N ASN A 387 1.82 7.46 16.51
CA ASN A 387 2.92 8.38 16.20
C ASN A 387 2.56 9.85 16.51
N LYS A 388 1.37 10.34 16.11
CA LYS A 388 0.88 11.67 16.51
C LYS A 388 0.86 11.85 18.03
N SER A 389 0.40 10.83 18.78
CA SER A 389 0.37 10.89 20.24
C SER A 389 1.77 10.96 20.85
N LEU A 390 2.76 10.27 20.26
CA LEU A 390 4.16 10.30 20.67
C LEU A 390 4.82 11.64 20.33
N SER A 391 4.56 12.23 19.16
CA SER A 391 5.03 13.59 18.83
C SER A 391 4.44 14.66 19.77
N GLN A 392 3.18 14.51 20.18
CA GLN A 392 2.57 15.36 21.21
C GLN A 392 3.12 15.12 22.61
N GLN A 393 3.67 13.94 22.92
CA GLN A 393 4.39 13.70 24.17
C GLN A 393 5.80 14.28 24.12
N LEU A 394 6.50 14.12 22.99
CA LEU A 394 7.84 14.65 22.74
C LEU A 394 7.88 16.17 22.93
N SER A 395 7.02 16.92 22.24
CA SER A 395 6.91 18.38 22.39
C SER A 395 6.53 18.84 23.80
N LYS A 396 5.78 18.04 24.56
CA LYS A 396 5.49 18.29 26.00
C LYS A 396 6.68 17.98 26.92
N VAL A 397 7.64 17.18 26.48
CA VAL A 397 8.91 16.91 27.19
C VAL A 397 9.96 17.95 26.81
N GLU A 398 10.08 18.29 25.53
CA GLU A 398 10.96 19.35 25.01
C GLU A 398 10.65 20.72 25.64
N SER A 399 9.37 21.13 25.66
CA SER A 399 8.96 22.39 26.32
C SER A 399 9.27 22.42 27.82
N LYS A 400 9.20 21.27 28.52
CA LYS A 400 9.62 21.15 29.92
C LYS A 400 11.14 21.19 30.09
N ALA A 401 11.90 20.54 29.21
CA ALA A 401 13.36 20.59 29.21
C ALA A 401 13.83 22.05 29.01
N ASN A 402 13.23 22.77 28.06
CA ASN A 402 13.51 24.17 27.81
C ASN A 402 13.16 25.07 29.02
N SER A 403 12.09 24.78 29.78
CA SER A 403 11.78 25.49 31.03
C SER A 403 12.88 25.27 32.07
N LEU A 404 13.24 24.00 32.32
CA LEU A 404 14.26 23.63 33.31
C LEU A 404 15.66 24.15 32.94
N GLU A 405 15.98 24.23 31.64
CA GLU A 405 17.21 24.84 31.16
C GLU A 405 17.21 26.36 31.43
N ASN A 406 16.11 27.07 31.16
CA ASN A 406 15.97 28.49 31.51
C ASN A 406 16.06 28.73 33.03
N GLU A 407 15.40 27.92 33.85
CA GLU A 407 15.49 27.97 35.32
C GLU A 407 16.93 27.72 35.82
N LEU A 408 17.64 26.79 35.19
CA LEU A 408 19.05 26.51 35.45
C LEU A 408 19.96 27.68 35.01
N HIS A 409 19.66 28.34 33.90
CA HIS A 409 20.39 29.54 33.44
C HIS A 409 20.20 30.72 34.40
N GLN A 410 18.97 30.97 34.86
CA GLN A 410 18.68 31.98 35.89
C GLN A 410 19.41 31.64 37.19
N SER A 411 19.31 30.39 37.67
CA SER A 411 20.01 29.94 38.89
C SER A 411 21.53 30.08 38.80
N LYS A 412 22.13 29.75 37.64
CA LYS A 412 23.56 29.98 37.34
C LYS A 412 23.92 31.47 37.37
N GLN A 413 23.06 32.36 36.89
CA GLN A 413 23.29 33.80 36.96
C GLN A 413 23.23 34.31 38.40
N THR A 414 22.16 34.01 39.14
CA THR A 414 22.03 34.42 40.55
C THR A 414 23.18 33.89 41.40
N LEU A 415 23.68 32.67 41.13
CA LEU A 415 24.87 32.14 41.80
C LEU A 415 26.12 33.00 41.51
N ARG A 416 26.37 33.41 40.26
CA ARG A 416 27.49 34.31 39.94
C ARG A 416 27.36 35.66 40.66
N GLU A 417 26.17 36.24 40.69
CA GLU A 417 25.90 37.50 41.38
C GLU A 417 26.17 37.39 42.90
N LYS A 418 25.77 36.27 43.53
CA LYS A 418 26.10 35.99 44.93
C LYS A 418 27.59 35.74 45.16
N THR A 419 28.30 35.06 44.26
CA THR A 419 29.75 34.89 44.34
C THR A 419 30.48 36.23 44.26
N LEU A 420 30.10 37.12 43.34
CA LEU A 420 30.68 38.46 43.22
C LEU A 420 30.43 39.31 44.48
N LEU A 421 29.24 39.22 45.08
CA LEU A 421 28.92 39.90 46.34
C LEU A 421 29.73 39.33 47.53
N LEU A 422 29.98 38.02 47.57
CA LEU A 422 30.85 37.38 48.56
C LEU A 422 32.31 37.80 48.38
N GLU A 423 32.81 37.87 47.14
CA GLU A 423 34.15 38.41 46.88
C GLU A 423 34.29 39.88 47.29
N MET A 424 33.27 40.70 47.07
CA MET A 424 33.25 42.11 47.48
C MET A 424 33.30 42.24 49.00
N THR A 425 32.39 41.57 49.71
CA THR A 425 32.34 41.59 51.18
C THR A 425 33.57 40.97 51.83
N GLN A 426 34.22 39.98 51.20
CA GLN A 426 35.51 39.45 51.65
C GLN A 426 36.65 40.46 51.47
N LYS A 427 36.64 41.27 50.40
CA LYS A 427 37.61 42.37 50.19
C LYS A 427 37.39 43.47 51.23
N GLU A 428 36.14 43.90 51.45
CA GLU A 428 35.75 44.86 52.49
C GLU A 428 36.17 44.41 53.90
N LEU A 429 35.91 43.14 54.25
CA LEU A 429 36.34 42.54 55.51
C LEU A 429 37.88 42.58 55.66
N SER A 430 38.62 42.27 54.59
CA SER A 430 40.09 42.33 54.64
C SER A 430 40.62 43.76 54.82
N GLN A 431 39.97 44.76 54.19
CA GLN A 431 40.30 46.17 54.35
C GLN A 431 39.99 46.67 55.78
N ALA A 432 38.82 46.33 56.32
CA ALA A 432 38.44 46.66 57.69
C ALA A 432 39.39 46.00 58.72
N GLN A 433 39.87 44.78 58.46
CA GLN A 433 40.89 44.13 59.30
C GLN A 433 42.26 44.82 59.23
N CYS A 434 42.64 45.42 58.10
CA CYS A 434 43.85 46.24 58.01
C CYS A 434 43.69 47.56 58.79
N GLN A 435 42.58 48.28 58.57
CA GLN A 435 42.27 49.52 59.30
C GLN A 435 42.19 49.29 60.82
N ALA A 436 41.60 48.19 61.27
CA ALA A 436 41.57 47.84 62.69
C ALA A 436 42.99 47.65 63.29
N LYS A 437 43.91 47.01 62.55
CA LYS A 437 45.32 46.85 62.97
C LYS A 437 46.07 48.19 63.00
N GLU A 438 45.79 49.08 62.05
CA GLU A 438 46.33 50.45 62.02
C GLU A 438 45.86 51.26 63.23
N CYS A 439 44.56 51.22 63.54
CA CYS A 439 43.98 51.85 64.73
C CYS A 439 44.55 51.28 66.04
N ASP A 440 44.72 49.95 66.15
CA ASP A 440 45.35 49.34 67.32
C ASP A 440 46.83 49.70 67.47
N HIS A 441 47.57 49.83 66.37
CA HIS A 441 48.95 50.31 66.41
C HIS A 441 49.03 51.78 66.85
N ALA A 442 48.16 52.65 66.33
CA ALA A 442 48.06 54.05 66.76
C ALA A 442 47.70 54.17 68.25
N ARG A 443 46.72 53.39 68.71
CA ARG A 443 46.30 53.31 70.13
C ARG A 443 47.42 52.83 71.05
N GLN A 444 48.25 51.89 70.60
CA GLN A 444 49.43 51.45 71.34
C GLN A 444 50.52 52.54 71.38
N LEU A 445 50.74 53.27 70.28
CA LEU A 445 51.65 54.42 70.26
C LEU A 445 51.20 55.54 71.22
N GLU A 446 49.90 55.86 71.28
CA GLU A 446 49.34 56.81 72.25
C GLU A 446 49.54 56.34 73.69
N LYS A 447 49.26 55.06 73.98
CA LYS A 447 49.50 54.45 75.30
C LYS A 447 50.97 54.55 75.72
N ASP A 448 51.91 54.35 74.79
CA ASP A 448 53.35 54.49 75.06
C ASP A 448 53.79 55.95 75.21
N GLN A 449 53.07 56.92 74.62
CA GLN A 449 53.24 58.34 74.93
C GLN A 449 52.69 58.70 76.32
N VAL A 450 51.49 58.24 76.66
CA VAL A 450 50.87 58.43 77.99
C VAL A 450 51.76 57.86 79.09
N SER A 451 52.32 56.65 78.88
CA SER A 451 53.31 56.05 79.78
C SER A 451 54.53 56.97 80.03
N LYS A 452 55.10 57.57 78.97
CA LYS A 452 56.20 58.55 79.08
C LYS A 452 55.79 59.84 79.80
N PHE A 453 54.52 60.25 79.70
CA PHE A 453 54.01 61.40 80.45
C PHE A 453 53.77 61.07 81.94
N ILE A 454 53.30 59.86 82.26
CA ILE A 454 53.17 59.38 83.65
C ILE A 454 54.53 59.37 84.34
N ILE A 455 55.56 58.78 83.73
CA ILE A 455 56.94 58.76 84.29
C ILE A 455 57.50 60.17 84.52
N LYS A 456 57.17 61.13 83.63
CA LYS A 456 57.51 62.55 83.82
C LYS A 456 56.73 63.20 84.96
N GLN A 457 55.45 62.88 85.10
CA GLN A 457 54.63 63.37 86.21
C GLN A 457 55.13 62.85 87.55
N GLU A 458 55.39 61.54 87.65
CA GLU A 458 55.91 60.87 88.84
C GLU A 458 57.26 61.46 89.28
N SER A 459 58.20 61.64 88.36
CA SER A 459 59.52 62.24 88.66
C SER A 459 59.45 63.74 89.01
N MET A 460 58.51 64.52 88.46
CA MET A 460 58.25 65.88 88.94
C MET A 460 57.59 65.88 90.34
N GLN A 461 56.72 64.91 90.62
CA GLN A 461 56.01 64.79 91.89
C GLN A 461 56.94 64.33 93.02
N GLU A 462 57.89 63.44 92.73
CA GLU A 462 59.00 63.08 93.62
C GLU A 462 59.90 64.29 93.91
N ARG A 463 60.29 65.06 92.89
CA ARG A 463 61.08 66.29 93.06
C ARG A 463 60.32 67.36 93.88
N LEU A 464 59.00 67.43 93.74
CA LEU A 464 58.15 68.31 94.55
C LEU A 464 58.13 67.87 96.03
N ALA A 465 58.09 66.56 96.30
CA ALA A 465 58.20 66.03 97.65
C ALA A 465 59.59 66.30 98.29
N GLN A 466 60.67 66.20 97.50
CA GLN A 466 62.02 66.58 97.94
C GLN A 466 62.06 68.06 98.37
N LEU A 467 61.59 68.98 97.51
CA LEU A 467 61.50 70.41 97.82
C LEU A 467 60.62 70.72 99.05
N GLN A 468 59.56 69.95 99.29
CA GLN A 468 58.74 70.09 100.50
C GLN A 468 59.51 69.67 101.77
N SER A 469 60.31 68.61 101.72
CA SER A 469 61.14 68.18 102.85
C SER A 469 62.29 69.16 103.15
N GLU A 470 62.92 69.74 102.12
CA GLU A 470 63.88 70.84 102.28
C GLU A 470 63.23 72.07 102.92
N ASN A 471 62.01 72.43 102.51
CA ASN A 471 61.27 73.56 103.08
C ASN A 471 60.94 73.32 104.57
N LEU A 472 60.63 72.08 104.96
CA LEU A 472 60.39 71.71 106.35
C LEU A 472 61.68 71.84 107.19
N LEU A 473 62.82 71.35 106.67
CA LEU A 473 64.13 71.47 107.33
C LEU A 473 64.53 72.94 107.53
N LEU A 474 64.33 73.79 106.52
CA LEU A 474 64.62 75.23 106.61
C LEU A 474 63.74 75.95 107.64
N ARG A 475 62.46 75.57 107.77
CA ARG A 475 61.59 76.10 108.83
C ARG A 475 62.10 75.73 110.23
N GLN A 476 62.52 74.47 110.41
CA GLN A 476 63.00 74.00 111.70
C GLN A 476 64.33 74.66 112.11
N GLN A 477 65.24 74.92 111.15
CA GLN A 477 66.45 75.73 111.38
C GLN A 477 66.12 77.18 111.78
N LEU A 478 65.06 77.75 111.23
CA LEU A 478 64.63 79.13 111.51
C LEU A 478 64.01 79.23 112.92
N GLU A 479 63.21 78.24 113.32
CA GLU A 479 62.65 78.12 114.67
C GLU A 479 63.76 77.95 115.75
N ASP A 480 64.78 77.14 115.47
CA ASP A 480 65.99 77.01 116.32
C ASP A 480 66.74 78.34 116.50
N MET A 481 66.82 79.16 115.45
CA MET A 481 67.42 80.50 115.51
C MET A 481 66.57 81.49 116.30
N GLN A 482 65.24 81.39 116.18
CA GLN A 482 64.30 82.22 116.93
C GLN A 482 64.33 81.90 118.43
N ASN A 483 64.39 80.61 118.80
CA ASN A 483 64.59 80.15 120.18
C ASN A 483 65.90 80.66 120.80
N LYS A 484 67.00 80.68 120.03
CA LYS A 484 68.28 81.30 120.46
C LYS A 484 68.17 82.82 120.69
N GLY A 485 67.26 83.51 119.99
CA GLY A 485 66.94 84.92 120.22
C GLY A 485 66.28 85.14 121.58
N ILE A 486 65.21 84.39 121.87
CA ILE A 486 64.43 84.48 123.12
C ILE A 486 65.31 84.24 124.35
N ILE A 487 66.31 83.36 124.27
CA ILE A 487 67.26 83.11 125.36
C ILE A 487 68.13 84.35 125.64
N LYS A 488 68.59 85.07 124.61
CA LYS A 488 69.38 86.30 124.78
C LYS A 488 68.56 87.44 125.38
N GLU A 489 67.30 87.57 124.97
CA GLU A 489 66.39 88.61 125.48
C GLU A 489 66.16 88.48 127.00
N LYS A 490 65.98 87.25 127.51
CA LYS A 490 65.91 87.00 128.96
C LYS A 490 67.15 87.46 129.73
N VAL A 491 68.34 87.22 129.18
CA VAL A 491 69.61 87.65 129.79
C VAL A 491 69.75 89.18 129.82
N VAL A 492 69.16 89.91 128.88
CA VAL A 492 69.13 91.38 128.89
C VAL A 492 68.23 91.90 130.02
N ASN A 493 67.06 91.30 130.22
CA ASN A 493 66.12 91.70 131.29
C ASN A 493 66.72 91.51 132.70
N ASP A 494 67.39 90.37 132.95
CA ASP A 494 68.12 90.09 134.21
C ASP A 494 69.20 91.14 134.56
N VAL A 495 69.74 91.84 133.56
CA VAL A 495 70.72 92.93 133.76
C VAL A 495 70.00 94.27 134.03
N GLN A 496 68.88 94.52 133.36
CA GLN A 496 68.07 95.73 133.53
C GLN A 496 67.54 95.86 134.97
N ASP A 497 67.01 94.79 135.55
CA ASP A 497 66.44 94.80 136.90
C ASP A 497 67.48 95.07 137.99
N ARG A 498 68.70 94.53 137.84
CA ARG A 498 69.83 94.82 138.74
C ARG A 498 70.23 96.30 138.72
N PHE A 499 70.06 96.98 137.59
CA PHE A 499 70.39 98.39 137.45
C PHE A 499 69.37 99.28 138.20
N ASN A 500 68.07 98.95 138.10
CA ASN A 500 66.99 99.61 138.81
C ASN A 500 67.17 99.52 140.34
N ASP A 501 67.58 98.35 140.84
CA ASP A 501 67.74 98.07 142.27
C ASP A 501 68.93 98.83 142.93
N ILE A 502 69.92 99.25 142.13
CA ILE A 502 71.01 100.14 142.56
C ILE A 502 70.54 101.60 142.58
N PHE A 503 69.82 102.03 141.54
CA PHE A 503 69.33 103.41 141.40
C PHE A 503 68.41 103.84 142.56
N ASN A 504 67.53 102.94 143.02
CA ASN A 504 66.62 103.21 144.13
C ASN A 504 67.33 103.42 145.48
N LYS A 505 68.46 102.74 145.72
CA LYS A 505 69.23 102.86 146.98
C LYS A 505 69.93 104.22 147.11
N LEU A 506 70.49 104.73 146.01
CA LEU A 506 71.17 106.04 145.99
C LEU A 506 70.24 107.22 146.29
N ARG A 507 68.95 107.12 145.89
CA ARG A 507 67.94 108.15 146.19
C ARG A 507 67.68 108.28 147.69
N ALA A 508 67.45 107.15 148.36
CA ALA A 508 67.05 107.11 149.77
C ALA A 508 68.13 107.65 150.75
N ASP A 509 69.41 107.53 150.43
CA ASP A 509 70.48 108.12 151.27
C ASP A 509 70.67 109.63 151.01
N THR A 510 70.37 110.10 149.81
CA THR A 510 70.42 111.55 149.48
C THR A 510 69.37 112.32 150.27
N GLU A 511 68.15 111.78 150.36
CA GLU A 511 67.02 112.41 151.06
C GLU A 511 67.23 112.51 152.58
N LYS A 512 67.92 111.53 153.20
CA LYS A 512 68.29 111.57 154.64
C LYS A 512 69.28 112.67 155.00
N GLN A 513 70.25 112.95 154.12
CA GLN A 513 71.29 113.97 154.37
C GLN A 513 70.66 115.37 154.52
N VAL A 514 69.66 115.70 153.69
CA VAL A 514 69.01 117.02 153.69
C VAL A 514 68.28 117.28 155.01
N TYR A 515 67.49 116.31 155.50
CA TYR A 515 66.66 116.45 156.70
C TYR A 515 67.48 116.82 157.96
N LEU A 516 68.67 116.22 158.12
CA LEU A 516 69.58 116.48 159.24
C LEU A 516 70.20 117.90 159.23
N VAL A 517 70.29 118.53 158.06
CA VAL A 517 70.84 119.89 157.91
C VAL A 517 69.79 120.95 158.26
N GLU A 518 68.52 120.72 157.88
CA GLU A 518 67.43 121.67 158.15
C GLU A 518 67.10 121.81 159.65
N GLU A 519 67.13 120.72 160.41
CA GLU A 519 66.86 120.75 161.85
C GLU A 519 67.93 121.54 162.62
N ARG A 520 69.20 121.30 162.31
CA ARG A 520 70.35 121.95 162.94
C ARG A 520 70.37 123.48 162.73
N ASN A 521 69.76 123.95 161.65
CA ASN A 521 69.66 125.38 161.31
C ASN A 521 68.53 126.10 162.08
N LYS A 522 67.51 125.36 162.54
CA LYS A 522 66.43 125.90 163.39
C LYS A 522 66.91 126.12 164.82
N GLU A 523 67.69 125.19 165.38
CA GLU A 523 68.20 125.26 166.76
C GLU A 523 69.15 126.45 167.00
N LEU A 524 69.95 126.81 166.00
CA LEU A 524 70.88 127.95 166.08
C LEU A 524 70.17 129.31 166.14
N ASN A 525 69.08 129.49 165.41
CA ASN A 525 68.34 130.75 165.39
C ASN A 525 67.71 131.08 166.76
N ALA A 526 67.20 130.08 167.48
CA ALA A 526 66.61 130.27 168.82
C ALA A 526 67.62 130.86 169.83
N LYS A 527 68.88 130.40 169.80
CA LYS A 527 69.94 130.86 170.72
C LYS A 527 70.41 132.30 170.41
N CYS A 528 70.14 132.80 169.20
CA CYS A 528 70.37 134.20 168.82
C CYS A 528 69.23 135.16 169.21
N THR A 529 68.15 134.65 169.81
CA THR A 529 67.07 135.44 170.43
C THR A 529 67.29 135.63 171.93
N ASP A 530 67.47 134.56 172.70
CA ASP A 530 67.60 134.61 174.18
C ASP A 530 68.70 135.57 174.68
N LEU A 531 69.88 135.53 174.04
CA LEU A 531 71.02 136.40 174.40
C LEU A 531 70.74 137.90 174.14
N ARG A 532 69.73 138.22 173.34
CA ARG A 532 69.29 139.60 173.06
C ARG A 532 68.35 140.14 174.14
N GLU A 533 67.62 139.26 174.84
CA GLU A 533 66.72 139.63 175.93
C GLU A 533 67.46 139.79 177.27
N GLN A 534 68.56 139.07 177.49
CA GLN A 534 69.38 139.26 178.70
C GLN A 534 70.02 140.66 178.79
N VAL A 535 70.34 141.28 177.64
CA VAL A 535 70.82 142.67 177.59
C VAL A 535 69.79 143.65 178.17
N PHE A 536 68.51 143.41 177.92
CA PHE A 536 67.43 144.33 178.32
C PHE A 536 67.05 144.27 179.80
N LYS A 537 67.52 143.25 180.54
CA LYS A 537 66.98 142.90 181.87
C LYS A 537 67.88 143.26 183.06
N TYR A 538 69.10 143.75 182.81
CA TYR A 538 69.97 144.31 183.85
C TYR A 538 70.01 145.84 183.88
N GLU A 539 69.46 146.52 182.86
CA GLU A 539 69.36 147.99 182.83
C GLU A 539 68.14 148.55 183.61
N THR A 540 67.28 147.69 184.17
CA THR A 540 65.98 148.09 184.77
C THR A 540 65.89 147.99 186.30
N ASP A 541 66.56 147.02 186.93
CA ASP A 541 66.07 146.46 188.21
C ASP A 541 66.85 146.83 189.50
N LYS A 542 67.80 147.77 189.49
CA LYS A 542 68.36 148.31 190.75
C LYS A 542 68.75 149.80 190.74
N VAL A 543 67.73 150.65 190.66
CA VAL A 543 67.78 152.06 191.10
C VAL A 543 67.12 152.25 192.49
N GLU A 544 66.51 151.21 193.08
CA GLU A 544 65.52 151.35 194.18
C GLU A 544 65.81 150.69 195.55
N ARG A 545 67.06 150.33 195.89
CA ARG A 545 67.54 150.24 197.30
C ARG A 545 69.02 149.89 197.43
N GLU A 546 69.80 150.81 198.01
CA GLU A 546 71.28 150.79 198.12
C GLU A 546 72.01 150.84 196.77
#